data_AF-A3BGU6-F1
#
_entry.id   AF-A3BGU6-F1
#
_cell.length_a   1.000
_cell.length_b   1.000
_cell.length_c   1.000
_cell.angle_alpha   90.00
_cell.angle_beta   90.00
_cell.angle_gamma   90.00
#
_symmetry.space_group_name_H-M   'P 1'
#
loop_
_entity.id
_entity.type
_entity.pdbx_description
1 polymer ?
#
loop_
_entity_poly.entity_id
_entity_poly.type
_entity_poly.pdbx_seq_one_letter_code
_entity_poly.pdbx_strand_id
1 'polypeptide(L)'
;MAAERVVVDECRGVLFVYSDGAVERRAAPGFATPVRDDGSVEWKDAVFDAARGLGVRLYRPRERGGGRLPVFFYYHGGGFCIGSRTWPNCQNYCLRLAAELGAVVVAPDYRLAPEHRLPAAFEDAENALLWLASQARPGGDTWVAEAADFGRVFVSGDSAGGTIAHHLAVRFGSASGAPRAGRPRAFPATSSSCPFFGALKPNAVGGGFPGRTRS
;
A
#
# COMPACT_ATOMS: atom_id res chain seq x y z
N MET A 1 39.97 14.97 -9.13
CA MET A 1 38.86 15.44 -8.27
C MET A 1 37.66 14.55 -8.58
N ALA A 2 37.04 13.93 -7.58
CA ALA A 2 35.79 13.21 -7.81
C ALA A 2 34.76 14.24 -8.31
N ALA A 3 34.00 13.90 -9.37
CA ALA A 3 32.94 14.76 -9.87
C ALA A 3 31.96 15.05 -8.73
N GLU A 4 31.54 16.31 -8.59
CA GLU A 4 30.55 16.69 -7.58
C GLU A 4 29.25 15.94 -7.83
N ARG A 5 28.70 15.35 -6.76
CA ARG A 5 27.51 14.53 -6.83
C ARG A 5 26.29 15.45 -6.87
N VAL A 6 25.62 15.54 -8.02
CA VAL A 6 24.49 16.44 -8.24
C VAL A 6 23.18 15.64 -8.23
N VAL A 7 22.13 16.18 -7.64
CA VAL A 7 20.78 15.60 -7.72
C VAL A 7 20.26 15.76 -9.14
N VAL A 8 19.92 14.66 -9.80
CA VAL A 8 19.38 14.64 -11.17
C VAL A 8 17.86 14.38 -11.21
N ASP A 9 17.31 13.79 -10.16
CA ASP A 9 15.86 13.61 -9.99
C ASP A 9 15.48 13.62 -8.50
N GLU A 10 14.28 14.08 -8.19
CA GLU A 10 13.79 14.23 -6.82
C GLU A 10 12.28 13.96 -6.75
N CYS A 11 11.86 13.18 -5.76
CA CYS A 11 10.46 12.87 -5.54
C CYS A 11 10.01 13.33 -4.15
N ARG A 12 9.32 14.48 -4.11
CA ARG A 12 8.59 15.03 -2.94
C ARG A 12 9.43 15.18 -1.67
N GLY A 13 10.72 15.45 -1.82
CA GLY A 13 11.69 15.61 -0.75
C GLY A 13 12.05 14.29 -0.04
N VAL A 14 11.66 13.15 -0.62
CA VAL A 14 11.80 11.82 -0.01
C VAL A 14 12.84 10.99 -0.71
N LEU A 15 12.81 10.97 -2.05
CA LEU A 15 13.73 10.19 -2.86
C LEU A 15 14.58 11.14 -3.69
N PHE A 16 15.89 10.99 -3.63
CA PHE A 16 16.84 11.76 -4.43
C PHE A 16 17.66 10.79 -5.25
N VAL A 17 17.71 11.01 -6.56
CA VAL A 17 18.56 10.28 -7.49
C VAL A 17 19.70 11.21 -7.88
N TYR A 18 20.93 10.72 -7.77
CA TYR A 18 22.12 11.51 -8.06
C TYR A 18 22.74 11.14 -9.40
N SER A 19 23.58 12.03 -9.93
CA SER A 19 24.24 11.90 -11.24
C SER A 19 25.12 10.66 -11.38
N ASP A 20 25.60 10.11 -10.27
CA ASP A 20 26.36 8.86 -10.19
C ASP A 20 25.47 7.60 -10.10
N GLY A 21 24.14 7.76 -10.17
CA GLY A 21 23.15 6.70 -10.09
C GLY A 21 22.84 6.24 -8.66
N ALA A 22 23.53 6.78 -7.65
CA ALA A 22 23.21 6.43 -6.28
C ALA A 22 21.93 7.16 -5.81
N VAL A 23 21.22 6.56 -4.86
CA VAL A 23 19.88 6.97 -4.44
C VAL A 23 19.90 7.24 -2.94
N GLU A 24 19.34 8.37 -2.51
CA GLU A 24 19.14 8.70 -1.10
C GLU A 24 17.64 8.72 -0.79
N ARG A 25 17.26 8.06 0.32
CA ARG A 25 15.91 8.09 0.85
C ARG A 25 15.90 8.80 2.18
N ARG A 26 15.14 9.88 2.28
CA ARG A 26 14.90 10.59 3.53
C ARG A 26 13.70 10.00 4.26
N ALA A 27 13.81 9.93 5.59
CA ALA A 27 12.80 9.31 6.43
C ALA A 27 11.49 10.11 6.49
N ALA A 28 11.58 11.43 6.39
CA ALA A 28 10.42 12.32 6.50
C ALA A 28 10.07 12.92 5.12
N PRO A 29 8.79 12.91 4.73
CA PRO A 29 8.36 13.64 3.55
C PRO A 29 8.54 15.15 3.72
N GLY A 30 8.84 15.84 2.63
CA GLY A 30 8.94 17.31 2.59
C GLY A 30 7.59 18.02 2.78
N PHE A 31 6.49 17.29 2.87
CA PHE A 31 5.16 17.84 3.11
C PHE A 31 4.74 17.70 4.58
N ALA A 32 4.35 18.80 5.20
CA ALA A 32 3.85 18.85 6.56
C ALA A 32 2.32 18.64 6.56
N THR A 33 1.89 17.38 6.67
CA THR A 33 0.47 17.07 6.93
C THR A 33 0.30 16.74 8.41
N PRO A 34 -0.48 17.51 9.19
CA PRO A 34 -0.76 17.17 10.58
C PRO A 34 -1.63 15.90 10.66
N VAL A 35 -1.37 15.06 11.65
CA VAL A 35 -2.26 13.93 11.97
C VAL A 35 -3.53 14.48 12.62
N ARG A 36 -4.69 14.06 12.12
CA ARG A 36 -6.02 14.41 12.62
C ARG A 36 -6.62 13.17 13.28
N ASP A 37 -6.33 13.00 14.56
CA ASP A 37 -6.83 11.91 15.39
C ASP A 37 -7.66 12.51 16.53
N ASP A 38 -8.97 12.32 16.47
CA ASP A 38 -9.92 12.78 17.49
C ASP A 38 -10.14 11.74 18.61
N GLY A 39 -9.41 10.63 18.56
CA GLY A 39 -9.50 9.54 19.52
C GLY A 39 -10.69 8.60 19.29
N SER A 40 -11.55 8.82 18.29
CA SER A 40 -12.68 7.91 17.99
C SER A 40 -12.24 6.53 17.49
N VAL A 41 -11.03 6.43 16.95
CA VAL A 41 -10.42 5.21 16.42
C VAL A 41 -9.18 4.88 17.24
N GLU A 42 -9.07 3.63 17.70
CA GLU A 42 -7.84 3.12 18.26
C GLU A 42 -7.01 2.45 17.16
N TRP A 43 -5.68 2.56 17.27
CA TRP A 43 -4.77 1.96 16.31
C TRP A 43 -3.51 1.43 16.99
N LYS A 44 -2.88 0.44 16.34
CA LYS A 44 -1.58 -0.09 16.76
C LYS A 44 -0.79 -0.58 15.56
N ASP A 45 0.52 -0.67 15.72
CA ASP A 45 1.40 -1.32 14.77
C ASP A 45 1.63 -2.80 15.14
N ALA A 46 1.82 -3.62 14.12
CA ALA A 46 2.27 -5.00 14.22
C ALA A 46 3.28 -5.30 13.12
N VAL A 47 4.01 -6.40 13.24
CA VAL A 47 4.95 -6.88 12.23
C VAL A 47 4.36 -8.11 11.56
N PHE A 48 4.24 -8.09 10.23
CA PHE A 48 3.75 -9.24 9.47
C PHE A 48 4.89 -10.03 8.81
N ASP A 49 6.05 -9.40 8.60
CA ASP A 49 7.25 -10.06 8.08
C ASP A 49 8.50 -9.45 8.69
N ALA A 50 9.02 -10.11 9.73
CA ALA A 50 10.22 -9.65 10.44
C ALA A 50 11.50 -9.77 9.57
N ALA A 51 11.56 -10.74 8.67
CA ALA A 51 12.74 -10.96 7.83
C ALA A 51 12.94 -9.83 6.81
N ARG A 52 11.83 -9.24 6.35
CA ARG A 52 11.82 -8.08 5.45
C ARG A 52 11.63 -6.74 6.17
N GLY A 53 11.46 -6.77 7.50
CA GLY A 53 11.18 -5.57 8.30
C GLY A 53 9.84 -4.91 7.96
N LEU A 54 8.84 -5.67 7.49
CA LEU A 54 7.57 -5.13 7.04
C LEU A 54 6.53 -5.14 8.16
N GLY A 55 5.99 -3.96 8.42
CA GLY A 55 4.97 -3.70 9.41
C GLY A 55 3.59 -3.47 8.80
N VAL A 56 2.59 -3.56 9.65
CA VAL A 56 1.20 -3.26 9.35
C VAL A 56 0.63 -2.40 10.47
N ARG A 57 -0.19 -1.43 10.10
CA ARG A 57 -0.95 -0.64 11.07
C ARG A 57 -2.41 -1.06 11.03
N LEU A 58 -2.95 -1.29 12.21
CA LEU A 58 -4.30 -1.79 12.43
C LEU A 58 -5.11 -0.67 13.07
N TYR A 59 -6.32 -0.46 12.59
CA TYR A 59 -7.25 0.56 13.08
C TYR A 59 -8.60 -0.09 13.34
N ARG A 60 -9.27 0.30 14.43
CA ARG A 60 -10.67 -0.06 14.68
C ARG A 60 -11.37 1.05 15.45
N PRO A 61 -12.68 1.28 15.22
CA PRO A 61 -13.47 2.18 16.04
C PRO A 61 -13.41 1.77 17.52
N ARG A 62 -13.31 2.74 18.43
CA ARG A 62 -13.38 2.49 19.88
C ARG A 62 -14.75 1.97 20.27
N GLU A 63 -15.79 2.67 19.81
CA GLU A 63 -17.17 2.26 20.02
C GLU A 63 -17.60 1.33 18.89
N ARG A 64 -17.85 0.07 19.26
CA ARG A 64 -18.36 -0.96 18.36
C ARG A 64 -19.70 -1.48 18.90
N GLY A 65 -20.75 -1.43 18.08
CA GLY A 65 -21.94 -2.25 18.33
C GLY A 65 -21.49 -3.71 18.29
N GLY A 66 -21.90 -4.54 19.25
CA GLY A 66 -21.25 -5.81 19.64
C GLY A 66 -21.03 -6.92 18.58
N GLY A 67 -21.20 -6.65 17.28
CA GLY A 67 -20.81 -7.51 16.17
C GLY A 67 -19.38 -7.26 15.65
N ARG A 68 -18.94 -8.18 14.78
CA ARG A 68 -17.69 -8.05 14.03
C ARG A 68 -17.84 -7.09 12.87
N LEU A 69 -16.80 -6.31 12.61
CA LEU A 69 -16.77 -5.25 11.60
C LEU A 69 -16.14 -5.74 10.30
N PRO A 70 -16.57 -5.25 9.12
CA PRO A 70 -15.88 -5.55 7.87
C PRO A 70 -14.41 -5.08 7.91
N VAL A 71 -13.55 -5.74 7.14
CA VAL A 71 -12.13 -5.41 7.04
C VAL A 71 -11.85 -4.64 5.75
N PHE A 72 -11.24 -3.46 5.86
CA PHE A 72 -10.68 -2.70 4.76
C PHE A 72 -9.16 -2.83 4.75
N PHE A 73 -8.63 -3.50 3.74
CA PHE A 73 -7.23 -3.77 3.53
C PHE A 73 -6.64 -2.75 2.56
N TYR A 74 -5.96 -1.74 3.09
CA TYR A 74 -5.60 -0.53 2.35
C TYR A 74 -4.09 -0.43 2.08
N TYR A 75 -3.72 -0.19 0.82
CA TYR A 75 -2.34 0.11 0.43
C TYR A 75 -2.14 1.59 0.10
N HIS A 76 -1.10 2.18 0.69
CA HIS A 76 -0.73 3.56 0.39
C HIS A 76 -0.22 3.74 -1.05
N GLY A 77 -0.38 4.95 -1.59
CA GLY A 77 0.22 5.37 -2.86
C GLY A 77 1.68 5.80 -2.74
N GLY A 78 2.22 6.31 -3.85
CA GLY A 78 3.61 6.80 -3.92
C GLY A 78 4.44 6.24 -5.07
N GLY A 79 3.79 5.80 -6.16
CA GLY A 79 4.48 5.35 -7.38
C GLY A 79 5.40 4.15 -7.19
N PHE A 80 5.17 3.34 -6.14
CA PHE A 80 6.06 2.27 -5.68
C PHE A 80 7.43 2.73 -5.16
N CYS A 81 7.70 4.02 -5.16
CA CYS A 81 9.01 4.58 -4.85
C CYS A 81 9.03 5.33 -3.53
N ILE A 82 7.90 5.80 -3.03
CA ILE A 82 7.75 6.54 -1.78
C ILE A 82 6.48 6.10 -1.03
N GLY A 83 6.33 6.56 0.21
CA GLY A 83 5.16 6.27 1.04
C GLY A 83 5.50 5.36 2.23
N SER A 84 4.60 5.33 3.21
CA SER A 84 4.60 4.36 4.30
C SER A 84 3.23 4.36 4.97
N ARG A 85 2.88 3.24 5.60
CA ARG A 85 1.72 3.11 6.50
C ARG A 85 1.72 4.15 7.64
N THR A 86 2.90 4.63 8.05
CA THR A 86 3.04 5.56 9.19
C THR A 86 2.97 7.02 8.78
N TRP A 87 2.93 7.32 7.48
CA TRP A 87 2.89 8.71 7.02
C TRP A 87 1.55 9.38 7.38
N PRO A 88 1.54 10.67 7.75
CA PRO A 88 0.33 11.34 8.25
C PRO A 88 -0.85 11.30 7.26
N ASN A 89 -0.60 11.40 5.95
CA ASN A 89 -1.66 11.32 4.95
C ASN A 89 -2.29 9.92 4.89
N CYS A 90 -1.48 8.85 5.03
CA CYS A 90 -1.97 7.48 5.11
C CYS A 90 -2.77 7.28 6.40
N GLN A 91 -2.21 7.73 7.53
CA GLN A 91 -2.86 7.62 8.83
C GLN A 91 -4.21 8.36 8.87
N ASN A 92 -4.27 9.61 8.39
CA ASN A 92 -5.52 10.37 8.34
C ASN A 92 -6.58 9.69 7.48
N TYR A 93 -6.17 9.08 6.36
CA TYR A 93 -7.09 8.35 5.50
C TYR A 93 -7.64 7.10 6.20
N CYS A 94 -6.78 6.30 6.85
CA CYS A 94 -7.19 5.10 7.57
C CYS A 94 -8.05 5.41 8.80
N LEU A 95 -7.74 6.47 9.55
CA LEU A 95 -8.57 6.94 10.67
C LEU A 95 -9.99 7.29 10.19
N ARG A 96 -10.09 8.08 9.11
CA ARG A 96 -11.38 8.44 8.52
C ARG A 96 -12.14 7.22 7.99
N LEU A 97 -11.48 6.29 7.30
CA LEU A 97 -12.11 5.06 6.82
C LEU A 97 -12.67 4.23 7.97
N ALA A 98 -11.90 4.04 9.05
CA ALA A 98 -12.33 3.26 10.20
C ALA A 98 -13.57 3.90 10.86
N ALA A 99 -13.54 5.22 11.08
CA ALA A 99 -14.62 5.97 11.71
C ALA A 99 -15.89 6.03 10.85
N GLU A 100 -15.76 6.45 9.58
CA GLU A 100 -16.92 6.69 8.70
C GLU A 100 -17.59 5.38 8.24
N LEU A 101 -16.83 4.29 8.09
CA LEU A 101 -17.36 3.01 7.62
C LEU A 101 -17.68 2.02 8.74
N GLY A 102 -17.29 2.32 9.98
CA GLY A 102 -17.39 1.37 11.09
C GLY A 102 -16.64 0.08 10.77
N ALA A 103 -15.39 0.19 10.36
CA ALA A 103 -14.61 -0.92 9.81
C ALA A 103 -13.25 -1.10 10.51
N VAL A 104 -12.75 -2.33 10.54
CA VAL A 104 -11.34 -2.58 10.85
C VAL A 104 -10.53 -2.22 9.61
N VAL A 105 -9.60 -1.27 9.72
CA VAL A 105 -8.69 -0.92 8.62
C VAL A 105 -7.33 -1.54 8.89
N VAL A 106 -6.74 -2.15 7.87
CA VAL A 106 -5.43 -2.80 7.93
C VAL A 106 -4.57 -2.20 6.83
N ALA A 107 -3.50 -1.51 7.21
CA ALA A 107 -2.62 -0.78 6.31
C ALA A 107 -1.19 -1.35 6.38
N PRO A 108 -0.83 -2.32 5.53
CA PRO A 108 0.53 -2.87 5.47
C PRO A 108 1.49 -1.94 4.72
N ASP A 109 2.77 -2.03 5.06
CA ASP A 109 3.85 -1.56 4.20
C ASP A 109 4.16 -2.57 3.09
N TYR A 110 4.83 -2.08 2.06
CA TYR A 110 5.46 -2.88 1.01
C TYR A 110 6.83 -2.30 0.67
N ARG A 111 7.75 -3.14 0.20
CA ARG A 111 9.09 -2.68 -0.19
C ARG A 111 9.01 -1.72 -1.39
N LEU A 112 9.85 -0.69 -1.35
CA LEU A 112 9.87 0.39 -2.33
C LEU A 112 11.01 0.23 -3.34
N ALA A 113 10.75 0.69 -4.55
CA ALA A 113 11.77 0.95 -5.57
C ALA A 113 12.56 2.22 -5.23
N PRO A 114 13.81 2.35 -5.71
CA PRO A 114 14.51 1.43 -6.61
C PRO A 114 15.19 0.23 -5.94
N GLU A 115 15.30 0.21 -4.61
CA GLU A 115 15.99 -0.85 -3.84
C GLU A 115 15.31 -2.21 -4.05
N HIS A 116 13.98 -2.19 -4.16
CA HIS A 116 13.16 -3.37 -4.41
C HIS A 116 12.16 -3.08 -5.54
N ARG A 117 12.61 -3.31 -6.77
CA ARG A 117 11.77 -3.16 -7.97
C ARG A 117 10.62 -4.18 -7.96
N LEU A 118 9.57 -3.88 -8.74
CA LEU A 118 8.49 -4.84 -9.00
C LEU A 118 9.09 -6.17 -9.52
N PRO A 119 8.59 -7.33 -9.08
CA PRO A 119 7.30 -7.55 -8.40
C PRO A 119 7.33 -7.50 -6.85
N ALA A 120 8.41 -7.04 -6.21
CA ALA A 120 8.56 -7.11 -4.75
C ALA A 120 7.36 -6.56 -3.96
N ALA A 121 6.82 -5.41 -4.35
CA ALA A 121 5.65 -4.81 -3.71
C ALA A 121 4.39 -5.69 -3.81
N PHE A 122 4.22 -6.43 -4.90
CA PHE A 122 3.09 -7.36 -5.06
C PHE A 122 3.27 -8.60 -4.19
N GLU A 123 4.49 -9.15 -4.10
CA GLU A 123 4.78 -10.28 -3.22
C GLU A 123 4.54 -9.94 -1.75
N ASP A 124 4.99 -8.76 -1.32
CA ASP A 124 4.78 -8.26 0.04
C ASP A 124 3.29 -8.05 0.32
N ALA A 125 2.56 -7.54 -0.66
CA ALA A 125 1.12 -7.35 -0.56
C ALA A 125 0.37 -8.68 -0.41
N GLU A 126 0.70 -9.68 -1.22
CA GLU A 126 0.14 -11.03 -1.11
C GLU A 126 0.45 -11.62 0.28
N ASN A 127 1.69 -11.46 0.75
CA ASN A 127 2.12 -11.95 2.06
C ASN A 127 1.33 -11.28 3.19
N ALA A 128 1.12 -9.96 3.14
CA ALA A 128 0.33 -9.23 4.12
C ALA A 128 -1.13 -9.72 4.16
N LEU A 129 -1.73 -9.99 2.99
CA LEU A 129 -3.09 -10.51 2.90
C LEU A 129 -3.21 -11.93 3.47
N LEU A 130 -2.21 -12.78 3.23
CA LEU A 130 -2.12 -14.12 3.83
C LEU A 130 -1.92 -14.05 5.35
N TRP A 131 -1.11 -13.10 5.82
CA TRP A 131 -0.96 -12.82 7.25
C TRP A 131 -2.29 -12.39 7.87
N LEU A 132 -3.08 -11.55 7.20
CA LEU A 132 -4.42 -11.21 7.71
C LEU A 132 -5.30 -12.47 7.83
N ALA A 133 -5.30 -13.31 6.81
CA ALA A 133 -6.06 -14.56 6.82
C ALA A 133 -5.63 -15.52 7.94
N SER A 134 -4.34 -15.51 8.33
CA SER A 134 -3.87 -16.29 9.48
C SER A 134 -4.36 -15.73 10.82
N GLN A 135 -4.66 -14.43 10.93
CA GLN A 135 -5.19 -13.84 12.16
C GLN A 135 -6.57 -14.37 12.54
N ALA A 136 -7.31 -14.95 11.59
CA ALA A 136 -8.60 -15.59 11.84
C ALA A 136 -8.48 -16.95 12.58
N ARG A 137 -7.27 -17.51 12.69
CA ARG A 137 -7.01 -18.82 13.31
C ARG A 137 -6.64 -18.68 14.80
N PRO A 138 -6.76 -19.76 15.60
CA PRO A 138 -6.24 -19.74 16.97
C PRO A 138 -4.78 -19.30 17.02
N GLY A 139 -4.46 -18.37 17.94
CA GLY A 139 -3.13 -17.78 18.07
C GLY A 139 -2.88 -16.53 17.20
N GLY A 140 -3.87 -16.08 16.42
CA GLY A 140 -3.86 -14.78 15.76
C GLY A 140 -3.93 -13.60 16.75
N ASP A 141 -3.61 -12.41 16.25
CA ASP A 141 -3.67 -11.17 17.02
C ASP A 141 -5.10 -10.90 17.53
N THR A 142 -5.31 -11.01 18.84
CA THR A 142 -6.62 -10.87 19.48
C THR A 142 -7.29 -9.54 19.21
N TRP A 143 -6.50 -8.46 19.06
CA TRP A 143 -7.00 -7.11 18.82
C TRP A 143 -7.73 -7.01 17.47
N VAL A 144 -7.27 -7.76 16.46
CA VAL A 144 -7.93 -7.86 15.16
C VAL A 144 -8.98 -8.96 15.21
N ALA A 145 -8.66 -10.13 15.77
CA ALA A 145 -9.51 -11.31 15.72
C ALA A 145 -10.87 -11.12 16.42
N GLU A 146 -10.92 -10.30 17.48
CA GLU A 146 -12.15 -9.97 18.19
C GLU A 146 -13.03 -8.96 17.45
N ALA A 147 -12.42 -8.05 16.69
CA ALA A 147 -13.12 -6.95 16.05
C ALA A 147 -13.49 -7.24 14.58
N ALA A 148 -12.73 -8.07 13.88
CA ALA A 148 -12.82 -8.23 12.43
C ALA A 148 -13.72 -9.40 11.98
N ASP A 149 -14.54 -9.14 10.97
CA ASP A 149 -15.23 -10.14 10.18
C ASP A 149 -14.38 -10.53 8.96
N PHE A 150 -13.62 -11.61 9.09
CA PHE A 150 -12.77 -12.15 8.03
C PHE A 150 -13.54 -12.73 6.84
N GLY A 151 -14.88 -12.82 6.91
CA GLY A 151 -15.74 -13.14 5.77
C GLY A 151 -16.07 -11.94 4.89
N ARG A 152 -15.73 -10.72 5.33
CA ARG A 152 -16.03 -9.46 4.65
C ARG A 152 -14.77 -8.61 4.51
N VAL A 153 -13.89 -8.99 3.59
CA VAL A 153 -12.63 -8.30 3.34
C VAL A 153 -12.70 -7.52 2.02
N PHE A 154 -12.39 -6.23 2.08
CA PHE A 154 -12.34 -5.31 0.95
C PHE A 154 -10.89 -4.86 0.77
N VAL A 155 -10.35 -4.92 -0.45
CA VAL A 155 -8.97 -4.46 -0.72
C VAL A 155 -9.05 -3.15 -1.47
N SER A 156 -8.31 -2.15 -0.99
CA SER A 156 -8.29 -0.81 -1.57
C SER A 156 -6.88 -0.25 -1.61
N GLY A 157 -6.72 0.84 -2.34
CA GLY A 157 -5.47 1.58 -2.32
C GLY A 157 -5.51 2.84 -3.19
N ASP A 158 -4.59 3.74 -2.89
CA ASP A 158 -4.40 4.99 -3.63
C ASP A 158 -3.21 4.87 -4.60
N SER A 159 -3.31 5.42 -5.81
CA SER A 159 -2.19 5.45 -6.77
C SER A 159 -1.59 4.05 -7.04
N ALA A 160 -0.29 3.87 -6.79
CA ALA A 160 0.39 2.58 -6.80
C ALA A 160 -0.27 1.52 -5.90
N GLY A 161 -0.80 1.92 -4.74
CA GLY A 161 -1.59 1.05 -3.87
C GLY A 161 -2.89 0.58 -4.52
N GLY A 162 -3.49 1.40 -5.39
CA GLY A 162 -4.63 0.99 -6.22
C GLY A 162 -4.26 -0.09 -7.23
N THR A 163 -3.06 -0.01 -7.81
CA THR A 163 -2.50 -1.07 -8.67
C THR A 163 -2.25 -2.36 -7.89
N ILE A 164 -1.75 -2.28 -6.65
CA ILE A 164 -1.62 -3.44 -5.75
C ILE A 164 -3.00 -4.05 -5.45
N ALA A 165 -3.98 -3.22 -5.12
CA ALA A 165 -5.34 -3.67 -4.82
C ALA A 165 -5.96 -4.41 -6.01
N HIS A 166 -5.77 -3.89 -7.23
CA HIS A 166 -6.18 -4.55 -8.45
C HIS A 166 -5.49 -5.91 -8.65
N HIS A 167 -4.17 -5.98 -8.46
CA HIS A 167 -3.40 -7.23 -8.55
C HIS A 167 -3.94 -8.31 -7.60
N LEU A 168 -4.19 -7.93 -6.34
CA LEU A 168 -4.76 -8.85 -5.34
C LEU A 168 -6.18 -9.30 -5.72
N ALA A 169 -7.01 -8.39 -6.21
CA ALA A 169 -8.36 -8.73 -6.65
C ALA A 169 -8.37 -9.71 -7.83
N VAL A 170 -7.47 -9.55 -8.81
CA VAL A 170 -7.33 -10.53 -9.91
C VAL A 170 -6.85 -11.88 -9.38
N ARG A 171 -5.83 -11.85 -8.51
CA ARG A 171 -5.16 -13.07 -8.01
C ARG A 171 -6.00 -13.89 -7.03
N PHE A 172 -6.82 -13.24 -6.21
CA PHE A 172 -7.64 -13.88 -5.18
C PHE A 172 -9.15 -13.78 -5.41
N GLY A 173 -9.62 -12.90 -6.32
CA GLY A 173 -11.04 -12.66 -6.57
C GLY A 173 -11.72 -13.62 -7.55
N SER A 174 -11.03 -14.62 -8.10
CA SER A 174 -11.65 -15.61 -8.98
C SER A 174 -12.56 -16.58 -8.20
N ALA A 175 -13.86 -16.47 -8.44
CA ALA A 175 -14.95 -17.15 -7.73
C ALA A 175 -15.44 -18.47 -8.37
N SER A 176 -14.55 -19.33 -8.89
CA SER A 176 -14.94 -20.63 -9.48
C SER A 176 -14.66 -21.85 -8.59
N GLY A 177 -14.29 -21.68 -7.32
CA GLY A 177 -13.95 -22.78 -6.44
C GLY A 177 -14.48 -22.61 -5.03
N ALA A 178 -14.99 -23.69 -4.45
CA ALA A 178 -15.33 -23.84 -3.05
C ALA A 178 -14.23 -23.24 -2.14
N PRO A 179 -14.57 -22.76 -0.92
CA PRO A 179 -13.62 -22.17 0.01
C PRO A 179 -12.43 -23.11 0.20
N ARG A 180 -11.29 -22.77 -0.40
CA ARG A 180 -10.03 -23.46 -0.14
C ARG A 180 -9.55 -22.99 1.23
N ALA A 181 -9.29 -23.94 2.12
CA ALA A 181 -8.77 -23.65 3.45
C ALA A 181 -7.55 -22.70 3.35
N GLY A 182 -7.64 -21.53 3.97
CA GLY A 182 -6.57 -20.54 4.01
C GLY A 182 -6.60 -19.43 2.95
N ARG A 183 -7.64 -19.32 2.11
CA ARG A 183 -7.84 -18.14 1.26
C ARG A 183 -8.95 -17.24 1.83
N PRO A 184 -8.73 -15.92 1.98
CA PRO A 184 -9.80 -15.00 2.36
C PRO A 184 -10.93 -15.07 1.33
N ARG A 185 -12.19 -15.13 1.80
CA ARG A 185 -13.38 -15.32 0.97
C ARG A 185 -13.95 -13.95 0.59
N ALA A 186 -14.24 -13.79 -0.70
CA ALA A 186 -14.95 -12.68 -1.35
C ALA A 186 -14.35 -11.28 -1.14
N PHE A 187 -13.86 -10.66 -2.24
CA PHE A 187 -13.53 -9.24 -2.35
C PHE A 187 -14.63 -8.53 -3.16
N PRO A 188 -15.65 -7.92 -2.53
CA PRO A 188 -16.74 -7.32 -3.29
C PRO A 188 -16.43 -5.92 -3.84
N ALA A 189 -15.36 -5.27 -3.39
CA ALA A 189 -15.04 -3.92 -3.88
C ALA A 189 -13.54 -3.64 -3.84
N THR A 190 -12.99 -3.35 -5.02
CA THR A 190 -11.75 -2.59 -5.18
C THR A 190 -12.11 -1.12 -5.33
N SER A 191 -11.78 -0.28 -4.35
CA SER A 191 -11.76 1.17 -4.57
C SER A 191 -10.34 1.57 -4.95
N SER A 192 -10.21 2.16 -6.13
CA SER A 192 -8.98 2.79 -6.61
C SER A 192 -9.27 4.28 -6.75
N SER A 193 -8.64 5.11 -5.93
CA SER A 193 -8.75 6.56 -6.10
C SER A 193 -7.97 7.08 -7.31
N CYS A 194 -7.03 6.30 -7.87
CA CYS A 194 -6.30 6.53 -9.13
C CYS A 194 -5.37 5.31 -9.40
N PRO A 195 -5.54 4.44 -10.40
CA PRO A 195 -4.53 3.42 -10.70
C PRO A 195 -3.30 4.04 -11.41
N PHE A 196 -2.09 3.70 -10.98
CA PHE A 196 -0.86 4.10 -11.68
C PHE A 196 -0.55 3.09 -12.81
N PHE A 197 -0.76 3.51 -14.06
CA PHE A 197 -0.34 2.77 -15.26
C PHE A 197 0.96 3.38 -15.80
N GLY A 198 2.07 3.14 -15.10
CA GLY A 198 3.40 3.52 -15.59
C GLY A 198 3.84 2.61 -16.73
N ALA A 199 3.59 3.00 -17.97
CA ALA A 199 4.21 2.35 -19.13
C ALA A 199 5.69 2.77 -19.20
N LEU A 200 6.60 1.86 -18.84
CA LEU A 200 7.99 1.95 -19.27
C LEU A 200 8.00 1.74 -20.79
N LYS A 201 8.15 2.81 -21.58
CA LYS A 201 8.65 2.63 -22.95
C LYS A 201 10.12 2.21 -22.85
N PRO A 202 10.53 1.08 -23.46
CA PRO A 202 11.94 0.85 -23.70
C PRO A 202 12.45 1.96 -24.63
N ASN A 203 13.56 2.59 -24.26
CA ASN A 203 14.27 3.50 -25.15
C ASN A 203 14.63 2.75 -26.44
N ALA A 204 13.90 3.03 -27.52
CA ALA A 204 14.33 2.69 -28.87
C ALA A 204 15.30 3.77 -29.33
N VAL A 205 16.56 3.38 -29.43
CA VAL A 205 17.64 4.11 -30.09
C VAL A 205 17.30 4.26 -31.58
N GLY A 206 17.46 5.46 -32.12
CA GLY A 206 17.73 5.69 -33.54
C GLY A 206 16.53 5.83 -34.48
N GLY A 207 16.42 6.99 -35.13
CA GLY A 207 15.54 7.19 -36.28
C GLY A 207 15.22 8.66 -36.51
N GLY A 208 16.07 9.35 -37.28
CA GLY A 208 15.88 10.75 -37.65
C GLY A 208 14.59 10.96 -38.46
N PHE A 209 14.02 12.16 -38.35
CA PHE A 209 12.93 12.62 -39.21
C PHE A 209 13.45 13.68 -40.21
N PRO A 210 13.20 13.51 -41.52
CA PRO A 210 13.49 14.53 -42.52
C PRO A 210 12.40 15.63 -42.48
N GLY A 211 12.81 16.83 -42.87
CA GLY A 211 11.95 18.01 -42.87
C GLY A 211 10.71 17.89 -43.78
N ARG A 212 9.69 18.67 -43.43
CA ARG A 212 8.68 19.15 -44.37
C ARG A 212 8.33 20.60 -44.05
N THR A 213 8.63 21.44 -45.02
CA THR A 213 8.05 22.77 -45.25
C THR A 213 6.54 22.68 -45.50
N ARG A 214 5.82 23.71 -45.04
CA ARG A 214 4.51 24.17 -45.56
C ARG A 214 4.52 25.70 -45.40
N SER A 215 4.67 26.43 -46.50
CA SER A 215 3.61 27.04 -47.34
C SER A 215 2.95 28.21 -46.65
#